data_AF-A0A5T1QSR8-F1
#
_entry.id   AF-A0A5T1QSR8-F1
#
_cell.length_a   1.000
_cell.length_b   1.000
_cell.length_c   1.000
_cell.angle_alpha   90.00
_cell.angle_beta   90.00
_cell.angle_gamma   90.00
#
_symmetry.space_group_name_H-M   'P 1'
#
loop_
_entity.id
_entity.type
_entity.pdbx_description
1 polymer ?
#
loop_
_entity_poly.entity_id
_entity_poly.type
_entity_poly.pdbx_seq_one_letter_code
_entity_poly.pdbx_strand_id
1 'polypeptide(L)'
;MQINSFEDVNLALKKVAELSVKIEKINGEVTLACNEIKEARAGEIKVLSDELGYIEQCITTFCENNKHEFAEKRSKEFTFGKIGYRL
;
A
#
# COMPACT_ATOMS: atom_id res chain seq x y z
N MET A 1 8.50 -9.56 39.45
CA MET A 1 7.24 -9.90 40.14
C MET A 1 7.20 -11.41 40.28
N GLN A 2 7.08 -11.94 41.48
CA GLN A 2 6.84 -13.37 41.70
C GLN A 2 5.34 -13.56 41.97
N ILE A 3 4.75 -14.60 41.40
CA ILE A 3 3.33 -14.96 41.55
C ILE A 3 3.30 -16.23 42.39
N ASN A 4 2.75 -16.14 43.61
CA ASN A 4 2.74 -17.25 44.56
C ASN A 4 1.33 -17.69 44.93
N SER A 5 0.30 -16.96 44.48
CA SER A 5 -1.11 -17.24 44.76
C SER A 5 -2.03 -16.89 43.58
N PHE A 6 -3.26 -17.39 43.62
CA PHE A 6 -4.29 -17.02 42.64
C PHE A 6 -4.70 -15.53 42.74
N GLU A 7 -4.56 -14.90 43.91
CA GLU A 7 -4.78 -13.46 44.05
C GLU A 7 -3.70 -12.67 43.31
N ASP A 8 -2.44 -13.10 43.37
CA ASP A 8 -1.35 -12.49 42.59
C ASP A 8 -1.61 -12.61 41.09
N VAL A 9 -2.18 -13.73 40.64
CA VAL A 9 -2.62 -13.92 39.25
C VAL A 9 -3.71 -12.91 38.89
N ASN A 10 -4.72 -12.72 39.73
CA ASN A 10 -5.81 -11.77 39.50
C ASN A 10 -5.28 -10.33 39.37
N LEU A 11 -4.36 -9.92 40.25
CA LEU A 11 -3.71 -8.62 40.19
C LEU A 11 -2.82 -8.46 38.93
N ALA A 12 -2.12 -9.52 38.54
CA ALA A 12 -1.35 -9.54 37.30
C ALA A 12 -2.25 -9.37 36.07
N LEU A 13 -3.38 -10.07 36.02
CA LEU A 13 -4.37 -9.96 34.93
C LEU A 13 -4.95 -8.54 34.82
N LYS A 14 -5.26 -7.91 35.95
CA LYS A 14 -5.67 -6.49 35.97
C LYS A 14 -4.60 -5.61 35.33
N LYS A 15 -3.34 -5.78 35.71
CA LYS A 15 -2.24 -4.99 35.16
C LYS A 15 -2.02 -5.25 33.66
N VAL A 16 -2.18 -6.49 33.21
CA VAL A 16 -2.16 -6.84 31.79
C VAL A 16 -3.26 -6.09 31.04
N ALA A 17 -4.50 -6.13 31.53
CA ALA A 17 -5.61 -5.41 30.91
C ALA A 17 -5.36 -3.90 30.83
N GLU A 18 -4.88 -3.28 31.91
CA GLU A 18 -4.54 -1.86 31.94
C GLU A 18 -3.44 -1.49 30.94
N LEU A 19 -2.41 -2.33 30.81
CA LEU A 19 -1.33 -2.12 29.85
C LEU A 19 -1.82 -2.29 28.41
N SER A 20 -2.63 -3.32 28.13
CA SER A 20 -3.22 -3.56 26.81
C SER A 20 -4.07 -2.38 26.34
N VAL A 21 -4.90 -1.80 27.22
CA VAL A 21 -5.70 -0.60 26.90
C VAL A 21 -4.80 0.59 26.56
N LYS A 22 -3.71 0.80 27.29
CA LYS A 22 -2.77 1.89 27.02
C LYS A 22 -2.05 1.69 25.68
N ILE A 23 -1.65 0.46 25.37
CA ILE A 23 -1.01 0.11 24.09
C ILE A 23 -1.97 0.39 22.93
N GLU A 24 -3.21 -0.08 23.03
CA GLU A 24 -4.24 0.14 22.00
C GLU A 24 -4.49 1.64 21.77
N LYS A 25 -4.54 2.43 22.83
CA LYS A 25 -4.68 3.89 22.71
C LYS A 25 -3.54 4.50 21.90
N ILE A 26 -2.29 4.16 22.22
CA ILE A 26 -1.12 4.68 21.50
C ILE A 26 -1.15 4.25 20.03
N ASN A 27 -1.49 2.99 19.76
CA ASN A 27 -1.61 2.49 18.38
C ASN A 27 -2.70 3.22 17.59
N GLY A 28 -3.82 3.54 18.24
CA GLY A 28 -4.87 4.36 17.66
C GLY A 28 -4.38 5.76 17.28
N GLU A 29 -3.66 6.43 18.19
CA GLU A 29 -3.06 7.75 17.94
C GLU A 29 -2.06 7.72 16.77
N VAL A 30 -1.18 6.71 16.73
CA VAL A 30 -0.22 6.51 15.63
C VAL A 30 -0.95 6.27 14.30
N THR A 31 -2.03 5.49 14.32
CA THR A 31 -2.83 5.21 13.11
C THR A 31 -3.46 6.49 12.56
N LEU A 32 -4.01 7.34 13.43
CA LEU A 32 -4.56 8.64 13.03
C LEU A 32 -3.49 9.53 12.41
N ALA A 33 -2.32 9.67 13.05
CA ALA A 33 -1.22 10.46 12.50
C ALA A 33 -0.73 9.93 11.14
N CYS A 34 -0.65 8.60 10.97
CA CYS A 34 -0.32 8.01 9.67
C CYS A 34 -1.36 8.34 8.60
N ASN A 35 -2.65 8.33 8.96
CA ASN A 35 -3.73 8.66 8.03
C ASN A 35 -3.69 10.13 7.63
N GLU A 36 -3.46 11.05 8.56
CA GLU A 36 -3.30 12.47 8.28
C GLU A 36 -2.16 12.72 7.27
N ILE A 37 -1.01 12.06 7.46
CA ILE A 37 0.12 12.16 6.52
C ILE A 37 -0.27 11.62 5.13
N LYS A 38 -0.97 10.48 5.08
CA LYS A 38 -1.43 9.90 3.81
C LYS A 38 -2.41 10.82 3.09
N GLU A 39 -3.40 11.36 3.80
CA GLU A 39 -4.40 12.27 3.24
C GLU A 39 -3.76 13.57 2.74
N ALA A 40 -2.82 14.14 3.49
CA ALA A 40 -2.10 15.35 3.09
C ALA A 40 -1.33 15.19 1.77
N ARG A 41 -0.90 13.96 1.43
CA ARG A 41 -0.16 13.65 0.20
C ARG A 41 -1.01 12.97 -0.88
N ALA A 42 -2.25 12.61 -0.57
CA ALA A 42 -3.13 11.89 -1.49
C ALA A 42 -3.39 12.68 -2.78
N GLY A 43 -3.50 14.00 -2.69
CA GLY A 43 -3.68 14.87 -3.86
C GLY A 43 -2.50 14.82 -4.83
N GLU A 44 -1.27 14.95 -4.31
CA GLU A 44 -0.03 14.88 -5.11
C GLU A 44 0.11 13.52 -5.78
N ILE A 45 -0.12 12.45 -5.02
CA ILE A 45 -0.09 11.07 -5.54
C ILE A 45 -1.15 10.89 -6.63
N LYS A 46 -2.36 11.41 -6.42
CA LYS A 46 -3.45 11.28 -7.39
C LYS A 46 -3.10 11.96 -8.71
N VAL A 47 -2.58 13.19 -8.68
CA VAL A 47 -2.17 13.91 -9.90
C VAL A 47 -1.13 13.10 -10.69
N LEU A 48 -0.09 12.60 -10.02
CA LEU A 48 0.95 11.80 -10.66
C LEU A 48 0.41 10.46 -11.18
N SER A 49 -0.48 9.82 -10.44
CA SER A 49 -1.10 8.55 -10.84
C SER A 49 -2.04 8.72 -12.02
N ASP A 50 -2.79 9.82 -12.08
CA ASP A 50 -3.70 10.14 -13.17
C ASP A 50 -2.90 10.43 -14.46
N GLU A 51 -1.79 11.18 -14.35
CA GLU A 51 -0.88 11.43 -15.48
C GLU A 51 -0.22 10.15 -15.99
N LEU A 52 0.30 9.32 -15.08
CA LEU A 52 0.87 8.01 -15.40
C LEU A 52 -0.15 7.14 -16.15
N GLY A 53 -1.35 7.00 -15.60
CA GLY A 53 -2.41 6.18 -16.19
C GLY A 53 -2.85 6.69 -17.57
N TYR A 54 -2.92 8.01 -17.75
CA TYR A 54 -3.20 8.61 -19.05
C TYR A 54 -2.13 8.26 -20.09
N ILE A 55 -0.84 8.39 -19.75
CA ILE A 55 0.26 8.06 -20.64
C ILE A 55 0.25 6.57 -20.99
N GLU A 56 0.06 5.69 -20.01
CA GLU A 56 -0.05 4.24 -20.22
C GLU A 56 -1.22 3.89 -21.14
N GLN A 57 -2.37 4.56 -20.99
CA GLN A 57 -3.51 4.39 -21.87
C GLN A 57 -3.20 4.85 -23.31
N CYS A 58 -2.55 6.01 -23.49
CA CYS A 58 -2.13 6.49 -24.80
C CYS A 58 -1.19 5.50 -25.49
N ILE A 59 -0.20 4.95 -24.76
CA ILE A 59 0.71 3.92 -25.27
C ILE A 59 -0.08 2.67 -25.67
N THR A 60 -1.01 2.23 -24.82
CA THR A 60 -1.86 1.06 -25.10
C THR A 60 -2.67 1.25 -26.37
N THR A 61 -3.42 2.35 -26.49
CA THR A 61 -4.21 2.67 -27.68
C THR A 61 -3.34 2.76 -28.94
N PHE A 62 -2.15 3.34 -28.84
CA PHE A 62 -1.20 3.37 -29.94
C PHE A 62 -0.79 1.95 -30.36
N CYS A 63 -0.40 1.09 -29.42
CA CYS A 63 -0.02 -0.29 -29.71
C CYS A 63 -1.20 -1.12 -30.24
N GLU A 64 -2.42 -0.85 -29.80
CA GLU A 64 -3.63 -1.50 -30.29
C GLU A 64 -3.95 -1.14 -31.75
N ASN A 65 -3.75 0.12 -32.13
CA ASN A 65 -3.88 0.57 -33.52
C ASN A 65 -2.75 0.04 -34.41
N ASN A 66 -1.64 -0.39 -33.81
CA ASN A 66 -0.45 -0.89 -34.50
C ASN A 66 -0.16 -2.37 -34.19
N LYS A 67 -1.18 -3.20 -33.93
CA LYS A 67 -1.02 -4.62 -33.55
C LYS A 67 -0.19 -5.45 -34.53
N HIS A 68 -0.18 -5.08 -35.82
CA HIS A 68 0.60 -5.75 -36.85
C HIS A 68 2.11 -5.76 -36.55
N GLU A 69 2.61 -4.72 -35.87
CA GLU A 69 4.00 -4.59 -35.43
C GLU A 69 4.42 -5.63 -34.37
N PHE A 70 3.47 -6.37 -33.79
CA PHE A 70 3.69 -7.41 -32.78
C PHE A 70 3.43 -8.83 -33.30
N ALA A 71 3.18 -8.99 -34.61
CA ALA A 71 2.81 -10.27 -35.22
C ALA A 71 3.94 -11.31 -35.17
N GLU A 72 5.19 -10.91 -35.45
CA GLU A 72 6.34 -11.83 -35.47
C GLU A 72 7.00 -11.99 -34.09
N LYS A 73 7.19 -10.88 -33.37
CA LYS A 73 7.64 -10.87 -31.97
C LYS A 73 6.58 -10.20 -31.12
N ARG A 74 6.05 -10.95 -30.16
CA ARG A 74 5.05 -10.49 -29.17
C ARG A 74 5.55 -9.43 -28.20
N SER A 75 6.75 -8.87 -28.39
CA SER A 75 7.26 -7.80 -27.55
C SER A 75 8.31 -6.95 -28.27
N LYS A 76 8.33 -5.66 -27.95
CA LYS A 76 9.32 -4.69 -28.39
C LYS A 76 10.07 -4.09 -27.21
N GLU A 77 11.37 -3.99 -27.33
CA GLU A 77 12.26 -3.36 -26.35
C GLU A 77 12.55 -1.92 -26.76
N PHE A 78 12.59 -1.04 -25.78
CA PHE A 78 12.87 0.39 -25.88
C PHE A 78 13.95 0.77 -24.88
N THR A 79 14.53 1.97 -25.03
CA THR A 79 15.60 2.46 -24.14
C THR A 79 15.22 2.44 -22.66
N PHE A 80 13.95 2.70 -22.33
CA PHE A 80 13.47 2.83 -20.94
C PHE A 80 12.50 1.73 -20.51
N GLY A 81 12.32 0.69 -21.32
CA GLY A 81 11.38 -0.37 -20.96
C GLY A 81 11.03 -1.31 -22.12
N LYS A 82 9.98 -2.10 -21.91
CA LYS A 82 9.52 -3.11 -22.85
C LYS A 82 8.00 -3.10 -22.91
N ILE A 83 7.46 -3.22 -24.12
CA ILE A 83 6.03 -3.42 -24.35
C ILE A 83 5.83 -4.84 -24.86
N GLY A 84 4.95 -5.59 -24.21
CA GLY A 84 4.56 -6.95 -24.61
C GLY A 84 3.08 -7.02 -24.96
N TYR A 85 2.76 -7.76 -26.01
CA TYR A 85 1.39 -8.09 -26.38
C TYR A 85 1.11 -9.55 -25.99
N ARG A 86 0.21 -9.76 -25.02
CA ARG A 86 -0.21 -11.09 -24.56
C ARG A 86 -1.67 -11.31 -24.96
N LEU A 87 -1.96 -12.47 -25.54
CA LEU A 87 -3.32 -12.94 -25.81
C LEU A 87 -3.94 -13.52 -24.53
#